data_AF-A5DB96-F1
#
_entry.id   AF-A5DB96-F1
#
_cell.length_a   1.000
_cell.length_b   1.000
_cell.length_c   1.000
_cell.angle_alpha   90.00
_cell.angle_beta   90.00
_cell.angle_gamma   90.00
#
_symmetry.space_group_name_H-M   'P 1'
#
loop_
_entity.id
_entity.type
_entity.pdbx_description
1 polymer ?
#
loop_
_entity_poly.entity_id
_entity_poly.type
_entity_poly.pdbx_seq_one_letter_code
_entity_poly.pdbx_strand_id
1 'polypeptide(L)'
;MDSVVCRIMLKRISSQKCKLWNKTPFDLGYPILSSELQEEKHRIHKLLFGSQDLEYVDTNSSIYREFVHHQPTKLSGFDLFSQQAQLLAKQKHKRLWKNLSDDTKQSFDTMKNDIYLHSLRIWRGYEVVEYIKRYENKHRFNPYPLSGLYPWEIIKDKLRAKKSPHEFERDYYDNLIPESFNRRFMRPETLFRAQDGHGSFRELSVEEKEQFVSLADRRNKFIMSTSRLPKYSSGYSNFYKQNYSDYLPSPEEIRQVPDGKLSVHQRKNAAVSIAAANHWKGLSDHEKVQYSPQDKRIYSHKYKHEILDWKTSMVMDYIYSVGRVRHASLSYNWRNDIKGKFGDWHYLERAYTDRLIYIENGNLHIDRLS
;
A
#
# COMPACT_ATOMS: atom_id res chain seq x y z
N MET A 1 37.33 -10.98 -12.30
CA MET A 1 36.96 -11.65 -11.03
C MET A 1 36.17 -10.68 -10.12
N ASP A 2 35.44 -9.72 -10.71
CA ASP A 2 35.08 -8.47 -10.02
C ASP A 2 33.60 -8.32 -9.65
N SER A 3 32.72 -9.23 -10.09
CA SER A 3 31.28 -9.16 -9.73
C SER A 3 30.97 -9.79 -8.37
N VAL A 4 31.82 -10.69 -7.88
CA VAL A 4 31.66 -11.38 -6.60
C VAL A 4 32.09 -10.49 -5.44
N VAL A 5 33.17 -9.71 -5.61
CA VAL A 5 33.66 -8.77 -4.59
C VAL A 5 32.69 -7.61 -4.37
N CYS A 6 32.08 -7.08 -5.44
CA CYS A 6 31.02 -6.06 -5.35
C CYS A 6 29.76 -6.56 -4.62
N ARG A 7 29.32 -7.80 -4.88
CA ARG A 7 28.15 -8.40 -4.19
C ARG A 7 28.44 -8.71 -2.72
N ILE A 8 29.67 -9.10 -2.38
CA ILE A 8 30.07 -9.38 -0.99
C ILE A 8 30.23 -8.07 -0.20
N MET A 9 30.78 -6.99 -0.80
CA MET A 9 30.84 -5.68 -0.16
C MET A 9 29.46 -5.05 0.05
N LEU A 10 28.55 -5.12 -0.92
CA LEU A 10 27.17 -4.63 -0.76
C LEU A 10 26.40 -5.41 0.32
N LYS A 11 26.59 -6.73 0.41
CA LYS A 11 26.03 -7.55 1.50
C LYS A 11 26.63 -7.21 2.87
N ARG A 12 27.94 -6.97 2.97
CA ARG A 12 28.62 -6.57 4.22
C ARG A 12 28.24 -5.16 4.68
N ILE A 13 28.12 -4.19 3.76
CA ILE A 13 27.61 -2.85 4.09
C ILE A 13 26.14 -2.94 4.53
N SER A 14 25.33 -3.80 3.92
CA SER A 14 23.94 -4.01 4.36
C SER A 14 23.84 -4.67 5.75
N SER A 15 24.74 -5.58 6.12
CA SER A 15 24.67 -6.28 7.41
C SER A 15 25.32 -5.49 8.56
N GLN A 16 26.38 -4.71 8.30
CA GLN A 16 26.97 -3.78 9.27
C GLN A 16 26.07 -2.55 9.48
N LYS A 17 25.43 -2.03 8.42
CA LYS A 17 24.38 -1.03 8.58
C LYS A 17 23.19 -1.63 9.33
N CYS A 18 22.64 -2.79 8.98
CA CYS A 18 21.58 -3.47 9.78
C CYS A 18 21.90 -3.62 11.28
N LYS A 19 23.17 -3.78 11.68
CA LYS A 19 23.54 -3.82 13.11
C LYS A 19 23.44 -2.47 13.83
N LEU A 20 23.66 -1.35 13.13
CA LEU A 20 23.35 0.01 13.62
C LEU A 20 21.84 0.32 13.59
N TRP A 21 21.07 -0.45 12.83
CA TRP A 21 19.62 -0.24 12.65
C TRP A 21 18.80 -0.97 13.71
N ASN A 22 19.44 -1.92 14.40
CA ASN A 22 18.94 -2.52 15.62
C ASN A 22 19.26 -1.59 16.80
N LYS A 23 18.22 -0.99 17.40
CA LYS A 23 18.23 -0.43 18.77
C LYS A 23 18.76 0.98 18.98
N THR A 24 18.62 1.91 18.03
CA THR A 24 18.57 3.33 18.40
C THR A 24 17.09 3.74 18.49
N PRO A 25 16.65 4.33 19.60
CA PRO A 25 15.24 4.60 19.81
C PRO A 25 14.87 5.80 18.93
N PHE A 26 13.98 5.57 17.97
CA PHE A 26 13.42 6.59 17.09
C PHE A 26 11.91 6.45 17.16
N ASP A 27 11.22 7.29 17.88
CA ASP A 27 10.42 8.40 17.38
C ASP A 27 9.53 8.12 16.11
N LEU A 28 9.80 7.14 15.24
CA LEU A 28 9.10 6.65 14.02
C LEU A 28 7.56 6.56 14.00
N GLY A 29 6.89 6.81 15.12
CA GLY A 29 5.45 6.79 15.31
C GLY A 29 4.85 8.09 15.83
N TYR A 30 5.63 9.17 15.85
CA TYR A 30 5.60 10.31 16.76
C TYR A 30 4.23 10.70 17.36
N PRO A 31 3.90 10.16 18.55
CA PRO A 31 2.83 10.71 19.37
C PRO A 31 3.22 12.09 19.91
N ILE A 32 4.50 12.30 20.22
CA ILE A 32 5.09 13.56 20.70
C ILE A 32 6.51 13.66 20.13
N LEU A 33 6.85 14.77 19.46
CA LEU A 33 8.21 15.09 19.01
C LEU A 33 9.00 15.71 20.18
N SER A 34 10.32 15.49 20.25
CA SER A 34 11.18 16.25 21.17
C SER A 34 11.13 17.75 20.86
N SER A 35 11.38 18.62 21.84
CA SER A 35 11.36 20.08 21.65
C SER A 35 12.28 20.52 20.50
N GLU A 36 13.49 19.95 20.42
CA GLU A 36 14.43 20.21 19.31
C GLU A 36 13.83 19.87 17.94
N LEU A 37 13.17 18.72 17.80
CA LEU A 37 12.54 18.33 16.54
C LEU A 37 11.28 19.15 16.23
N GLN A 38 10.58 19.65 17.24
CA GLN A 38 9.44 20.56 17.07
C GLN A 38 9.89 21.92 16.53
N GLU A 39 10.95 22.49 17.10
CA GLU A 39 11.55 23.74 16.63
C GLU A 39 12.07 23.61 15.20
N GLU A 40 12.76 22.51 14.90
CA GLU A 40 13.28 22.23 13.56
C GLU A 40 12.16 22.02 12.54
N LYS A 41 11.11 21.29 12.92
CA LYS A 41 9.89 21.16 12.11
C LYS A 41 9.28 22.54 11.84
N HIS A 42 9.13 23.37 12.86
CA HIS A 42 8.59 24.71 12.70
C HIS A 42 9.43 25.56 11.75
N ARG A 43 10.76 25.53 11.90
CA ARG A 43 11.71 26.24 11.04
C ARG A 43 11.54 25.86 9.56
N ILE A 44 11.55 24.56 9.25
CA ILE A 44 11.45 24.07 7.87
C ILE A 44 10.08 24.39 7.26
N HIS A 45 8.98 24.21 8.02
CA HIS A 45 7.64 24.52 7.52
C HIS A 45 7.47 26.02 7.26
N LYS A 46 7.99 26.87 8.15
CA LYS A 46 7.98 28.33 7.96
C LYS A 46 8.81 28.75 6.75
N LEU A 47 9.98 28.14 6.56
CA LEU A 47 10.84 28.38 5.39
C LEU A 47 10.13 28.03 4.07
N LEU A 48 9.47 26.87 4.01
CA LEU A 48 8.85 26.38 2.78
C LEU A 48 7.51 27.03 2.47
N PHE A 49 6.70 27.34 3.48
CA PHE A 49 5.29 27.73 3.26
C PHE A 49 4.92 29.11 3.81
N GLY A 50 5.80 29.81 4.54
CA GLY A 50 5.58 31.16 5.05
C GLY A 50 4.62 31.26 6.25
N SER A 51 3.55 30.47 6.27
CA SER A 51 2.60 30.33 7.37
C SER A 51 2.33 28.85 7.69
N GLN A 52 2.04 28.55 8.97
CA GLN A 52 1.57 27.23 9.38
C GLN A 52 0.10 26.99 9.01
N ASP A 53 -0.67 28.05 8.80
CA ASP A 53 -2.08 27.92 8.45
C ASP A 53 -2.24 27.31 7.05
N LEU A 54 -3.04 26.25 6.98
CA LEU A 54 -3.33 25.57 5.71
C LEU A 54 -4.15 26.46 4.77
N GLU A 55 -4.91 27.41 5.33
CA GLU A 55 -5.77 28.33 4.58
C GLU A 55 -5.01 29.52 3.98
N TYR A 56 -3.84 29.88 4.52
CA TYR A 56 -3.07 31.04 4.07
C TYR A 56 -1.70 30.61 3.51
N VAL A 57 -1.63 30.46 2.19
CA VAL A 57 -0.36 30.25 1.48
C VAL A 57 0.14 31.62 1.01
N ASP A 58 1.19 32.14 1.67
CA ASP A 58 1.89 33.30 1.15
C ASP A 58 2.74 32.88 -0.05
N THR A 59 2.36 33.33 -1.25
CA THR A 59 3.02 32.99 -2.52
C THR A 59 4.27 33.82 -2.80
N ASN A 60 4.65 34.78 -1.93
CA ASN A 60 5.67 35.79 -2.27
C ASN A 60 7.11 35.54 -1.76
N SER A 61 7.46 34.37 -1.20
CA SER A 61 8.86 34.09 -0.83
C SER A 61 9.62 33.38 -1.97
N SER A 62 10.40 34.14 -2.73
CA SER A 62 10.98 33.76 -4.03
C SER A 62 12.32 32.99 -3.99
N ILE A 63 12.85 32.57 -2.84
CA ILE A 63 14.28 32.18 -2.79
C ILE A 63 14.53 30.65 -2.77
N TYR A 64 13.55 29.78 -2.47
CA TYR A 64 13.82 28.32 -2.33
C TYR A 64 12.75 27.33 -2.81
N ARG A 65 11.69 27.75 -3.52
CA ARG A 65 10.50 26.91 -3.78
C ARG A 65 10.51 26.21 -5.15
N GLU A 66 11.46 25.31 -5.40
CA GLU A 66 11.27 24.30 -6.45
C GLU A 66 10.52 23.10 -5.87
N PHE A 67 9.19 23.21 -5.82
CA PHE A 67 8.36 22.07 -5.41
C PHE A 67 8.43 20.96 -6.45
N VAL A 68 8.56 19.73 -5.96
CA VAL A 68 8.77 18.54 -6.80
C VAL A 68 7.45 17.97 -7.29
N HIS A 69 6.44 17.97 -6.42
CA HIS A 69 5.13 17.43 -6.73
C HIS A 69 4.15 18.54 -7.09
N HIS A 70 3.24 18.24 -8.00
CA HIS A 70 2.13 19.13 -8.30
C HIS A 70 1.25 19.33 -7.08
N GLN A 71 1.00 20.60 -6.74
CA GLN A 71 0.09 20.97 -5.67
C GLN A 71 -1.33 20.45 -6.00
N PRO A 72 -2.04 19.85 -5.04
CA PRO A 72 -3.41 19.42 -5.25
C PRO A 72 -4.31 20.61 -5.59
N THR A 73 -5.34 20.36 -6.39
CA THR A 73 -6.35 21.33 -6.78
C THR A 73 -7.68 21.03 -6.10
N LYS A 74 -8.52 22.05 -5.89
CA LYS A 74 -9.88 21.84 -5.39
C LYS A 74 -10.70 21.14 -6.46
N LEU A 75 -11.23 19.97 -6.12
CA LEU A 75 -12.04 19.16 -7.02
C LEU A 75 -13.52 19.53 -6.92
N SER A 76 -14.25 19.40 -8.03
CA SER A 76 -15.72 19.41 -7.99
C SER A 76 -16.23 18.13 -7.33
N GLY A 77 -17.49 18.10 -6.87
CA GLY A 77 -18.10 16.88 -6.34
C GLY A 77 -18.05 15.70 -7.31
N PHE A 78 -18.21 15.98 -8.61
CA PHE A 78 -18.08 14.97 -9.67
C PHE A 78 -16.64 14.46 -9.82
N ASP A 79 -15.64 15.36 -9.80
CA ASP A 79 -14.24 14.96 -9.93
C ASP A 79 -13.78 14.13 -8.74
N LEU A 80 -14.23 14.49 -7.54
CA LEU A 80 -14.00 13.72 -6.32
C LEU A 80 -14.59 12.31 -6.42
N PHE A 81 -15.86 12.20 -6.85
CA PHE A 81 -16.49 10.91 -7.13
C PHE A 81 -15.70 10.09 -8.17
N SER A 82 -15.30 10.74 -9.26
CA SER A 82 -14.57 10.11 -10.35
C SER A 82 -13.22 9.55 -9.88
N GLN A 83 -12.51 10.30 -9.03
CA GLN A 83 -11.25 9.88 -8.43
C GLN A 83 -11.47 8.66 -7.52
N GLN A 84 -12.40 8.75 -6.56
CA GLN A 84 -12.67 7.66 -5.61
C GLN A 84 -13.15 6.37 -6.28
N ALA A 85 -13.93 6.48 -7.36
CA ALA A 85 -14.47 5.33 -8.09
C ALA A 85 -13.42 4.56 -8.91
N GLN A 86 -12.24 5.14 -9.19
CA GLN A 86 -11.13 4.52 -9.94
C GLN A 86 -11.51 3.80 -11.25
N LEU A 87 -12.61 4.19 -11.92
CA LEU A 87 -13.00 3.54 -13.18
C LEU A 87 -12.14 4.05 -14.33
N LEU A 88 -11.72 3.13 -15.20
CA LEU A 88 -10.81 3.43 -16.32
C LEU A 88 -11.43 4.34 -17.40
N ALA A 89 -12.75 4.57 -17.40
CA ALA A 89 -13.45 5.33 -18.44
C ALA A 89 -14.32 6.46 -17.88
N LYS A 90 -13.90 7.72 -18.12
CA LYS A 90 -14.62 8.94 -17.72
C LYS A 90 -16.09 8.99 -18.14
N GLN A 91 -16.44 8.39 -19.28
CA GLN A 91 -17.84 8.32 -19.74
C GLN A 91 -18.72 7.43 -18.86
N LYS A 92 -18.16 6.38 -18.26
CA LYS A 92 -18.90 5.53 -17.31
C LYS A 92 -19.17 6.27 -16.01
N HIS A 93 -18.23 7.10 -15.54
CA HIS A 93 -18.42 7.94 -14.36
C HIS A 93 -19.58 8.92 -14.52
N LYS A 94 -19.70 9.60 -15.67
CA LYS A 94 -20.80 10.56 -15.90
C LYS A 94 -22.19 9.89 -15.84
N ARG A 95 -22.33 8.68 -16.38
CA ARG A 95 -23.59 7.93 -16.33
C ARG A 95 -23.92 7.53 -14.89
N LEU A 96 -22.94 6.99 -14.16
CA LEU A 96 -23.11 6.60 -12.76
C LEU A 96 -23.45 7.79 -11.88
N TRP A 97 -22.75 8.92 -12.04
CA TRP A 97 -23.01 10.17 -11.31
C TRP A 97 -24.44 10.68 -11.52
N LYS A 98 -24.96 10.65 -12.75
CA LYS A 98 -26.34 11.05 -13.05
C LYS A 98 -27.37 10.20 -12.32
N ASN A 99 -27.07 8.91 -12.11
CA ASN A 99 -27.95 7.97 -11.43
C ASN A 99 -27.86 8.03 -9.90
N LEU A 100 -26.95 8.82 -9.33
CA LEU A 100 -26.88 9.03 -7.88
C LEU A 100 -28.03 9.93 -7.41
N SER A 101 -28.49 9.69 -6.19
CA SER A 101 -29.43 10.60 -5.52
C SER A 101 -28.79 11.98 -5.30
N ASP A 102 -29.61 13.01 -5.24
CA ASP A 102 -29.13 14.38 -5.03
C ASP A 102 -28.47 14.54 -3.66
N ASP A 103 -28.97 13.87 -2.61
CA ASP A 103 -28.32 13.79 -1.30
C ASP A 103 -26.89 13.24 -1.40
N THR A 104 -26.68 12.21 -2.23
CA THR A 104 -25.36 11.63 -2.44
C THR A 104 -24.45 12.62 -3.15
N LYS A 105 -24.93 13.29 -4.19
CA LYS A 105 -24.15 14.32 -4.92
C LYS A 105 -23.79 15.49 -4.01
N GLN A 106 -24.75 16.00 -3.25
CA GLN A 106 -24.54 17.10 -2.30
C GLN A 106 -23.50 16.72 -1.24
N SER A 107 -23.48 15.47 -0.79
CA SER A 107 -22.46 15.02 0.16
C SER A 107 -21.03 15.07 -0.40
N PHE A 108 -20.81 14.85 -1.70
CA PHE A 108 -19.50 15.06 -2.31
C PHE A 108 -19.13 16.55 -2.37
N ASP A 109 -20.12 17.43 -2.53
CA ASP A 109 -19.89 18.87 -2.52
C ASP A 109 -19.57 19.43 -1.14
N THR A 110 -20.07 18.82 -0.06
CA THR A 110 -19.74 19.25 1.31
C THR A 110 -18.33 18.79 1.71
N MET A 111 -17.92 17.59 1.32
CA MET A 111 -16.63 17.01 1.74
C MET A 111 -15.42 17.56 0.98
N LYS A 112 -15.62 18.14 -0.21
CA LYS A 112 -14.51 18.54 -1.10
C LYS A 112 -13.49 19.48 -0.45
N ASN A 113 -13.92 20.35 0.47
CA ASN A 113 -13.01 21.30 1.12
C ASN A 113 -12.08 20.60 2.12
N ASP A 114 -12.64 19.77 2.99
CA ASP A 114 -11.88 18.99 3.97
C ASP A 114 -10.91 18.02 3.29
N ILE A 115 -11.38 17.34 2.25
CA ILE A 115 -10.53 16.46 1.42
C ILE A 115 -9.39 17.24 0.79
N TYR A 116 -9.67 18.43 0.24
CA TYR A 116 -8.65 19.31 -0.31
C TYR A 116 -7.63 19.74 0.75
N LEU A 117 -8.07 20.16 1.94
CA LEU A 117 -7.19 20.56 3.03
C LEU A 117 -6.30 19.40 3.49
N HIS A 118 -6.84 18.19 3.59
CA HIS A 118 -6.06 17.01 3.88
C HIS A 118 -5.04 16.68 2.78
N SER A 119 -5.45 16.70 1.50
CA SER A 119 -4.54 16.50 0.38
C SER A 119 -3.43 17.56 0.34
N LEU A 120 -3.76 18.81 0.63
CA LEU A 120 -2.79 19.91 0.73
C LEU A 120 -1.78 19.67 1.86
N ARG A 121 -2.26 19.25 3.04
CA ARG A 121 -1.40 18.89 4.18
C ARG A 121 -0.44 17.74 3.82
N ILE A 122 -0.95 16.70 3.16
CA ILE A 122 -0.15 15.55 2.74
C ILE A 122 0.90 15.98 1.70
N TRP A 123 0.50 16.78 0.71
CA TRP A 123 1.40 17.36 -0.28
C TRP A 123 2.52 18.17 0.38
N ARG A 124 2.19 19.10 1.29
CA ARG A 124 3.19 19.88 2.05
C ARG A 124 4.17 18.96 2.78
N GLY A 125 3.69 17.87 3.38
CA GLY A 125 4.54 16.89 4.04
C GLY A 125 5.54 16.23 3.11
N TYR A 126 5.13 15.85 1.89
CA TYR A 126 6.04 15.30 0.90
C TYR A 126 7.03 16.33 0.34
N GLU A 127 6.64 17.60 0.20
CA GLU A 127 7.59 18.67 -0.17
C GLU A 127 8.66 18.90 0.90
N VAL A 128 8.28 18.82 2.19
CA VAL A 128 9.24 18.86 3.30
C VAL A 128 10.22 17.69 3.22
N VAL A 129 9.72 16.49 2.90
CA VAL A 129 10.58 15.31 2.72
C VAL A 129 11.60 15.51 1.60
N GLU A 130 11.17 16.05 0.46
CA GLU A 130 12.07 16.31 -0.67
C GLU A 130 13.08 17.42 -0.37
N TYR A 131 12.65 18.49 0.30
CA TYR A 131 13.55 19.53 0.78
C TYR A 131 14.65 18.96 1.68
N ILE A 132 14.28 18.17 2.70
CA ILE A 132 15.23 17.58 3.64
C ILE A 132 16.22 16.67 2.90
N LYS A 133 15.74 15.85 1.97
CA LYS A 133 16.61 14.94 1.20
C LYS A 133 17.65 15.68 0.36
N ARG A 134 17.28 16.82 -0.21
CA ARG A 134 18.14 17.63 -1.09
C ARG A 134 19.13 18.49 -0.30
N TYR A 135 18.69 19.07 0.80
CA TYR A 135 19.40 20.18 1.44
C TYR A 135 19.82 19.93 2.90
N GLU A 136 19.21 18.96 3.61
CA GLU A 136 19.43 18.74 5.05
C GLU A 136 20.06 17.38 5.34
N ASN A 137 21.38 17.35 5.54
CA ASN A 137 22.12 16.10 5.77
C ASN A 137 21.74 15.39 7.08
N LYS A 138 21.38 16.13 8.14
CA LYS A 138 21.07 15.57 9.48
C LYS A 138 19.87 14.64 9.47
N HIS A 139 18.88 14.92 8.64
CA HIS A 139 17.60 14.20 8.62
C HIS A 139 17.34 13.42 7.33
N ARG A 140 18.29 13.42 6.40
CA ARG A 140 18.17 12.75 5.08
C ARG A 140 17.76 11.28 5.16
N PHE A 141 18.21 10.55 6.19
CA PHE A 141 17.91 9.12 6.36
C PHE A 141 16.49 8.83 6.88
N ASN A 142 15.86 9.77 7.57
CA ASN A 142 14.47 9.68 8.01
C ASN A 142 13.87 11.10 8.08
N PRO A 143 13.37 11.64 6.96
CA PRO A 143 12.87 13.00 6.87
C PRO A 143 11.42 13.15 7.39
N TYR A 144 10.69 12.05 7.49
CA TYR A 144 9.27 12.01 7.88
C TYR A 144 8.92 12.59 9.26
N PRO A 145 9.76 12.56 10.30
CA PRO A 145 9.46 13.19 11.60
C PRO A 145 9.13 14.68 11.47
N LEU A 146 9.80 15.34 10.54
CA LEU A 146 9.67 16.79 10.29
C LEU A 146 8.58 17.09 9.24
N SER A 147 8.12 16.07 8.50
CA SER A 147 7.13 16.23 7.42
C SER A 147 5.72 16.59 7.92
N GLY A 148 5.34 16.12 9.11
CA GLY A 148 3.95 16.18 9.58
C GLY A 148 3.05 15.09 8.98
N LEU A 149 3.57 14.18 8.15
CA LEU A 149 2.87 12.97 7.74
C LEU A 149 2.81 11.96 8.88
N TYR A 150 1.70 11.23 8.96
CA TYR A 150 1.57 10.13 9.90
C TYR A 150 2.19 8.84 9.34
N PRO A 151 2.74 7.96 10.20
CA PRO A 151 3.36 6.70 9.76
C PRO A 151 2.46 5.85 8.86
N TRP A 152 1.17 5.75 9.19
CA TRP A 152 0.21 4.95 8.40
C TRP A 152 -0.02 5.51 7.00
N GLU A 153 0.08 6.83 6.80
CA GLU A 153 -0.05 7.44 5.48
C GLU A 153 1.14 7.06 4.59
N ILE A 154 2.34 7.17 5.14
CA ILE A 154 3.60 6.83 4.47
C ILE A 154 3.61 5.35 4.09
N ILE A 155 3.24 4.48 5.03
CA ILE A 155 3.16 3.03 4.81
C ILE A 155 2.12 2.68 3.77
N LYS A 156 0.91 3.23 3.88
CA LYS A 156 -0.20 2.94 2.96
C LYS A 156 0.16 3.39 1.54
N ASP A 157 0.87 4.50 1.38
CA ASP A 157 1.36 4.95 0.07
C ASP A 157 2.50 4.10 -0.48
N LYS A 158 3.48 3.70 0.35
CA LYS A 158 4.55 2.77 -0.07
C LYS A 158 4.00 1.40 -0.49
N LEU A 159 3.00 0.89 0.23
CA LEU A 159 2.35 -0.38 -0.09
C LEU A 159 1.47 -0.30 -1.35
N ARG A 160 0.98 0.89 -1.71
CA ARG A 160 0.22 1.15 -2.95
C ARG A 160 1.12 1.27 -4.17
N ALA A 161 2.29 1.89 -4.00
CA ALA A 161 3.21 2.13 -5.11
C ALA A 161 3.62 0.79 -5.75
N LYS A 162 3.08 0.50 -6.94
CA LYS A 162 3.57 -0.59 -7.81
C LYS A 162 4.97 -0.33 -8.36
N LYS A 163 5.48 0.87 -8.10
CA LYS A 163 6.68 1.39 -8.71
C LYS A 163 7.91 0.88 -7.97
N SER A 164 8.99 0.75 -8.74
CA SER A 164 10.31 0.35 -8.26
C SER A 164 10.69 1.13 -6.98
N PRO A 165 11.36 0.51 -5.99
CA PRO A 165 11.91 1.15 -4.78
C PRO A 165 12.89 2.31 -5.05
N HIS A 166 13.03 2.74 -6.29
CA HIS A 166 13.87 3.86 -6.74
C HIS A 166 13.08 5.14 -7.01
N GLU A 167 11.74 5.10 -7.04
CA GLU A 167 10.93 6.35 -7.10
C GLU A 167 10.72 7.01 -5.73
N PHE A 168 10.90 6.25 -4.65
CA PHE A 168 11.19 6.82 -3.34
C PHE A 168 12.67 6.51 -3.09
N GLU A 169 13.55 7.50 -2.94
CA GLU A 169 14.90 7.23 -2.43
C GLU A 169 14.78 6.37 -1.16
N ARG A 170 15.50 5.24 -1.13
CA ARG A 170 15.41 4.22 -0.07
C ARG A 170 15.44 4.88 1.31
N ASP A 171 14.35 4.78 2.04
CA ASP A 171 14.20 5.33 3.38
C ASP A 171 14.05 4.22 4.42
N TYR A 172 13.82 4.63 5.67
CA TYR A 172 13.73 3.71 6.79
C TYR A 172 12.54 2.74 6.69
N TYR A 173 11.37 3.20 6.20
CA TYR A 173 10.17 2.35 6.08
C TYR A 173 10.34 1.24 5.05
N ASP A 174 11.24 1.40 4.06
CA ASP A 174 11.54 0.37 3.06
C ASP A 174 12.19 -0.89 3.66
N ASN A 175 12.65 -0.84 4.91
CA ASN A 175 13.23 -1.98 5.62
C ASN A 175 12.23 -2.57 6.63
N LEU A 176 11.48 -1.71 7.33
CA LEU A 176 10.41 -2.14 8.24
C LEU A 176 9.28 -2.89 7.54
N ILE A 177 8.88 -2.42 6.35
CA ILE A 177 7.77 -3.02 5.60
C ILE A 177 8.08 -4.50 5.29
N PRO A 178 9.20 -4.88 4.64
CA PRO A 178 9.55 -6.29 4.45
C PRO A 178 9.70 -7.08 5.75
N GLU A 179 10.31 -6.50 6.79
CA GLU A 179 10.50 -7.17 8.09
C GLU A 179 9.18 -7.54 8.77
N SER A 180 8.16 -6.67 8.66
CA SER A 180 6.84 -6.91 9.24
C SER A 180 6.11 -8.14 8.65
N PHE A 181 6.43 -8.53 7.42
CA PHE A 181 5.86 -9.71 6.75
C PHE A 181 6.66 -10.99 7.01
N ASN A 182 7.72 -10.95 7.82
CA ASN A 182 8.56 -12.10 8.10
C ASN A 182 7.84 -13.13 8.98
N ARG A 183 7.80 -14.38 8.49
CA ARG A 183 7.17 -15.53 9.16
C ARG A 183 7.68 -15.81 10.58
N ARG A 184 8.90 -15.38 10.92
CA ARG A 184 9.45 -15.56 12.27
C ARG A 184 8.61 -14.82 13.33
N PHE A 185 8.05 -13.67 12.98
CA PHE A 185 7.24 -12.86 13.90
C PHE A 185 5.73 -13.21 13.88
N MET A 186 5.38 -14.46 13.54
CA MET A 186 4.00 -14.97 13.61
C MET A 186 3.64 -15.58 14.96
N ARG A 187 4.62 -15.95 15.79
CA ARG A 187 4.36 -16.53 17.10
C ARG A 187 4.24 -15.42 18.16
N PRO A 188 3.23 -15.45 19.05
CA PRO A 188 3.09 -14.48 20.13
C PRO A 188 4.37 -14.33 20.97
N GLU A 189 5.03 -15.44 21.27
CA GLU A 189 6.27 -15.45 22.05
C GLU A 189 7.42 -14.73 21.33
N THR A 190 7.51 -14.85 20.00
CA THR A 190 8.55 -14.18 19.22
C THR A 190 8.31 -12.68 19.16
N LEU A 191 7.04 -12.26 19.09
CA LEU A 191 6.65 -10.85 19.16
C LEU A 191 7.05 -10.23 20.50
N PHE A 192 6.65 -10.86 21.60
CA PHE A 192 6.99 -10.43 22.95
C PHE A 192 8.51 -10.35 23.17
N ARG A 193 9.27 -11.41 22.80
CA ARG A 193 10.74 -11.40 22.96
C ARG A 193 11.40 -10.28 22.16
N ALA A 194 10.85 -9.92 21.00
CA ALA A 194 11.37 -8.83 20.19
C ALA A 194 11.04 -7.46 20.83
N GLN A 195 9.87 -7.34 21.48
CA GLN A 195 9.45 -6.15 22.22
C GLN A 195 10.31 -5.93 23.46
N ASP A 196 10.38 -6.89 24.39
CA ASP A 196 10.95 -6.65 25.73
C ASP A 196 12.40 -7.11 25.87
N GLY A 197 12.90 -7.97 24.98
CA GLY A 197 14.30 -8.41 24.94
C GLY A 197 14.74 -9.30 26.12
N HIS A 198 14.04 -9.23 27.26
CA HIS A 198 14.25 -10.05 28.45
C HIS A 198 12.89 -10.36 29.12
N GLY A 199 12.63 -11.63 29.46
CA GLY A 199 11.38 -12.08 30.08
C GLY A 199 10.82 -13.36 29.45
N SER A 200 9.99 -14.09 30.20
CA SER A 200 9.26 -15.25 29.68
C SER A 200 7.85 -14.86 29.28
N PHE A 201 7.43 -15.20 28.06
CA PHE A 201 6.04 -15.01 27.62
C PHE A 201 5.03 -15.70 28.57
N ARG A 202 5.47 -16.75 29.27
CA ARG A 202 4.65 -17.48 30.24
C ARG A 202 4.35 -16.67 31.50
N GLU A 203 5.19 -15.72 31.85
CA GLU A 203 5.10 -14.89 33.06
C GLU A 203 4.19 -13.67 32.87
N LEU A 204 3.79 -13.36 31.64
CA LEU A 204 2.86 -12.28 31.33
C LEU A 204 1.47 -12.51 31.96
N SER A 205 0.78 -11.41 32.25
CA SER A 205 -0.65 -11.42 32.59
C SER A 205 -1.49 -12.01 31.44
N VAL A 206 -2.74 -12.37 31.74
CA VAL A 206 -3.66 -12.92 30.71
C VAL A 206 -3.92 -11.86 29.63
N GLU A 207 -4.13 -10.62 30.06
CA GLU A 207 -4.42 -9.48 29.20
C GLU A 207 -3.25 -9.18 28.24
N GLU A 208 -2.01 -9.20 28.74
CA GLU A 208 -0.81 -8.99 27.91
C GLU A 208 -0.63 -10.15 26.91
N LYS A 209 -0.87 -11.40 27.33
CA LYS A 209 -0.82 -12.55 26.42
C LYS A 209 -1.84 -12.42 25.30
N GLU A 210 -3.07 -12.03 25.62
CA GLU A 210 -4.14 -11.85 24.64
C GLU A 210 -3.81 -10.78 23.60
N GLN A 211 -3.11 -9.71 23.97
CA GLN A 211 -2.65 -8.69 23.02
C GLN A 211 -1.70 -9.29 21.97
N PHE A 212 -0.69 -10.05 22.40
CA PHE A 212 0.26 -10.69 21.48
C PHE A 212 -0.36 -11.80 20.65
N VAL A 213 -1.32 -12.56 21.21
CA VAL A 213 -2.11 -13.54 20.47
C VAL A 213 -2.94 -12.86 19.39
N SER A 214 -3.65 -11.78 19.72
CA SER A 214 -4.43 -11.00 18.76
C SER A 214 -3.56 -10.45 17.62
N LEU A 215 -2.37 -9.93 17.94
CA LEU A 215 -1.40 -9.47 16.95
C LEU A 215 -0.94 -10.61 16.02
N ALA A 216 -0.58 -11.76 16.59
CA ALA A 216 -0.18 -12.95 15.83
C ALA A 216 -1.31 -13.48 14.93
N ASP A 217 -2.54 -13.55 15.44
CA ASP A 217 -3.70 -14.02 14.71
C ASP A 217 -4.04 -13.13 13.52
N ARG A 218 -3.95 -11.81 13.68
CA ARG A 218 -4.12 -10.87 12.55
C ARG A 218 -3.10 -11.13 11.45
N ARG A 219 -1.84 -11.35 11.81
CA ARG A 219 -0.76 -11.68 10.85
C ARG A 219 -1.01 -13.03 10.17
N ASN A 220 -1.43 -14.03 10.94
CA ASN A 220 -1.76 -15.35 10.40
C ASN A 220 -2.95 -15.30 9.44
N LYS A 221 -4.01 -14.57 9.78
CA LYS A 221 -5.17 -14.34 8.90
C LYS A 221 -4.73 -13.72 7.57
N PHE A 222 -3.87 -12.71 7.60
CA PHE A 222 -3.33 -12.11 6.37
C PHE A 222 -2.51 -13.11 5.55
N ILE A 223 -1.55 -13.82 6.17
CA ILE A 223 -0.70 -14.78 5.45
C ILE A 223 -1.54 -15.92 4.87
N MET A 224 -2.54 -16.41 5.59
CA MET A 224 -3.48 -17.41 5.09
C MET A 224 -4.33 -16.86 3.94
N SER A 225 -4.85 -15.64 4.06
CA SER A 225 -5.62 -15.00 2.99
C SER A 225 -4.79 -14.71 1.72
N THR A 226 -3.50 -14.42 1.87
CA THR A 226 -2.60 -14.12 0.75
C THR A 226 -1.94 -15.37 0.16
N SER A 227 -1.67 -16.40 0.96
CA SER A 227 -1.17 -17.69 0.49
C SER A 227 -2.25 -18.54 -0.18
N ARG A 228 -3.52 -18.31 0.17
CA ARG A 228 -4.70 -18.85 -0.54
C ARG A 228 -5.08 -18.06 -1.78
N LEU A 229 -4.36 -16.99 -2.15
CA LEU A 229 -4.54 -16.37 -3.45
C LEU A 229 -4.26 -17.47 -4.50
N PRO A 230 -5.28 -17.93 -5.25
CA PRO A 230 -5.03 -18.90 -6.29
C PRO A 230 -3.98 -18.27 -7.21
N LYS A 231 -2.88 -18.99 -7.46
CA LYS A 231 -1.91 -18.61 -8.48
C LYS A 231 -2.72 -18.28 -9.73
N TYR A 232 -2.69 -17.00 -10.12
CA TYR A 232 -3.52 -16.42 -11.16
C TYR A 232 -3.67 -17.39 -12.32
N SER A 233 -4.88 -17.89 -12.46
CA SER A 233 -5.31 -18.70 -13.59
C SER A 233 -6.37 -17.84 -14.26
N SER A 234 -6.02 -17.21 -15.38
CA SER A 234 -7.03 -16.53 -16.20
C SER A 234 -8.15 -17.52 -16.54
N GLY A 235 -9.34 -17.04 -16.91
CA GLY A 235 -10.39 -17.95 -17.40
C GLY A 235 -9.86 -18.89 -18.49
N TYR A 236 -9.01 -18.35 -19.37
CA TYR A 236 -8.24 -19.12 -20.34
C TYR A 236 -7.28 -20.15 -19.71
N SER A 237 -6.55 -19.81 -18.64
CA SER A 237 -5.65 -20.75 -17.99
C SER A 237 -6.39 -21.88 -17.26
N ASN A 238 -7.57 -21.62 -16.69
CA ASN A 238 -8.42 -22.68 -16.12
C ASN A 238 -8.95 -23.59 -17.23
N PHE A 239 -9.49 -23.00 -18.30
CA PHE A 239 -9.91 -23.71 -19.49
C PHE A 239 -8.79 -24.57 -20.08
N TYR A 240 -7.59 -24.00 -20.23
CA TYR A 240 -6.42 -24.69 -20.74
C TYR A 240 -6.04 -25.86 -19.84
N LYS A 241 -5.97 -25.67 -18.52
CA LYS A 241 -5.64 -26.75 -17.58
C LYS A 241 -6.69 -27.85 -17.57
N GLN A 242 -7.97 -27.51 -17.69
CA GLN A 242 -9.05 -28.48 -17.60
C GLN A 242 -9.22 -29.30 -18.88
N ASN A 243 -8.96 -28.70 -20.05
CA ASN A 243 -9.26 -29.33 -21.34
C ASN A 243 -8.00 -29.69 -22.14
N TYR A 244 -6.83 -29.13 -21.81
CA TYR A 244 -5.61 -29.24 -22.60
C TYR A 244 -4.36 -29.60 -21.78
N SER A 245 -4.48 -29.96 -20.50
CA SER A 245 -3.35 -30.48 -19.71
C SER A 245 -2.75 -31.76 -20.29
N ASP A 246 -3.64 -32.65 -20.75
CA ASP A 246 -3.31 -33.99 -21.23
C ASP A 246 -3.62 -34.15 -22.72
N TYR A 247 -3.88 -33.04 -23.42
CA TYR A 247 -4.21 -33.06 -24.83
C TYR A 247 -2.98 -33.37 -25.69
N LEU A 248 -3.13 -34.37 -26.55
CA LEU A 248 -2.10 -34.79 -27.50
C LEU A 248 -2.44 -34.23 -28.89
N PRO A 249 -1.64 -33.30 -29.43
CA PRO A 249 -1.92 -32.69 -30.73
C PRO A 249 -1.69 -33.73 -31.84
N SER A 250 -2.56 -33.70 -32.85
CA SER A 250 -2.44 -34.53 -34.05
C SER A 250 -1.20 -34.17 -34.89
N PRO A 251 -0.70 -35.09 -35.73
CA PRO A 251 0.39 -34.80 -36.66
C PRO A 251 0.11 -33.59 -37.56
N GLU A 252 -1.14 -33.41 -37.98
CA GLU A 252 -1.61 -32.30 -38.80
C GLU A 252 -1.50 -30.95 -38.05
N GLU A 253 -1.91 -30.91 -36.78
CA GLU A 253 -1.82 -29.70 -35.95
C GLU A 253 -0.37 -29.30 -35.66
N ILE A 254 0.53 -30.28 -35.51
CA ILE A 254 1.97 -30.01 -35.36
C ILE A 254 2.54 -29.39 -36.65
N ARG A 255 2.09 -29.86 -37.82
CA ARG A 255 2.52 -29.34 -39.14
C ARG A 255 2.06 -27.90 -39.38
N GLN A 256 0.96 -27.47 -38.77
CA GLN A 256 0.48 -26.08 -38.85
C GLN A 256 1.35 -25.09 -38.04
N VAL A 257 2.20 -25.59 -37.13
CA VAL A 257 3.16 -24.75 -36.40
C VAL A 257 4.37 -24.49 -37.31
N PRO A 258 4.73 -23.21 -37.56
CA PRO A 258 5.85 -22.86 -38.44
C PRO A 258 7.15 -23.57 -38.06
N ASP A 259 7.80 -24.15 -39.07
CA ASP A 259 8.98 -25.02 -38.97
C ASP A 259 10.30 -24.28 -38.65
N GLY A 260 10.24 -23.14 -37.94
CA GLY A 260 11.41 -22.34 -37.58
C GLY A 260 12.41 -23.07 -36.65
N LYS A 261 13.17 -22.34 -35.85
CA LYS A 261 14.17 -22.91 -34.90
C LYS A 261 13.54 -23.64 -33.69
N LEU A 262 12.36 -24.22 -33.81
CA LEU A 262 11.65 -24.88 -32.72
C LEU A 262 11.93 -26.39 -32.74
N SER A 263 12.25 -26.96 -31.57
CA SER A 263 12.36 -28.41 -31.43
C SER A 263 11.01 -29.11 -31.59
N VAL A 264 11.02 -30.41 -31.88
CA VAL A 264 9.80 -31.24 -31.99
C VAL A 264 8.91 -31.11 -30.74
N HIS A 265 9.52 -31.07 -29.55
CA HIS A 265 8.79 -30.88 -28.30
C HIS A 265 8.16 -29.49 -28.20
N GLN A 266 8.87 -28.43 -28.61
CA GLN A 266 8.34 -27.07 -28.63
C GLN A 266 7.19 -26.92 -29.63
N ARG A 267 7.28 -27.58 -30.79
CA ARG A 267 6.19 -27.60 -31.79
C ARG A 267 4.93 -28.28 -31.27
N LYS A 268 5.08 -29.40 -30.57
CA LYS A 268 3.95 -30.06 -29.90
C LYS A 268 3.26 -29.13 -28.90
N ASN A 269 4.02 -28.51 -28.00
CA ASN A 269 3.45 -27.59 -27.00
C ASN A 269 2.80 -26.35 -27.64
N ALA A 270 3.39 -25.84 -28.73
CA ALA A 270 2.80 -24.74 -29.51
C ALA A 270 1.49 -25.16 -30.19
N ALA A 271 1.41 -26.36 -30.77
CA ALA A 271 0.19 -26.89 -31.37
C ALA A 271 -0.95 -26.99 -30.34
N VAL A 272 -0.66 -27.53 -29.14
CA VAL A 272 -1.62 -27.57 -28.02
C VAL A 272 -2.10 -26.16 -27.64
N SER A 273 -1.18 -25.20 -27.56
CA SER A 273 -1.49 -23.81 -27.21
C SER A 273 -2.36 -23.12 -28.27
N ILE A 274 -2.10 -23.38 -29.56
CA ILE A 274 -2.89 -22.83 -30.67
C ILE A 274 -4.29 -23.45 -30.69
N ALA A 275 -4.40 -24.77 -30.54
CA ALA A 275 -5.68 -25.47 -30.47
C ALA A 275 -6.54 -24.94 -29.31
N ALA A 276 -5.94 -24.80 -28.12
CA ALA A 276 -6.62 -24.22 -26.97
C ALA A 276 -7.05 -22.77 -27.20
N ALA A 277 -6.21 -21.93 -27.81
CA ALA A 277 -6.54 -20.54 -28.10
C ALA A 277 -7.71 -20.42 -29.10
N ASN A 278 -7.72 -21.26 -30.14
CA ASN A 278 -8.79 -21.29 -31.13
C ASN A 278 -10.11 -21.74 -30.52
N HIS A 279 -10.09 -22.79 -29.70
CA HIS A 279 -11.28 -23.27 -29.01
C HIS A 279 -11.80 -22.21 -28.01
N TRP A 280 -10.93 -21.60 -27.21
CA TRP A 280 -11.32 -20.51 -26.31
C TRP A 280 -11.95 -19.32 -27.05
N LYS A 281 -11.43 -18.99 -28.24
CA LYS A 281 -11.97 -17.91 -29.08
C LYS A 281 -13.38 -18.25 -29.58
N GLY A 282 -13.67 -19.53 -29.85
CA GLY A 282 -14.96 -20.02 -30.28
C GLY A 282 -16.04 -20.08 -29.19
N LEU A 283 -15.67 -20.07 -27.90
CA LEU A 283 -16.63 -20.08 -26.80
C LEU A 283 -17.43 -18.77 -26.70
N SER A 284 -18.72 -18.88 -26.40
CA SER A 284 -19.59 -17.76 -26.04
C SER A 284 -19.18 -17.13 -24.69
N ASP A 285 -19.64 -15.90 -24.43
CA ASP A 285 -19.38 -15.24 -23.15
C ASP A 285 -19.98 -16.01 -21.97
N HIS A 286 -21.13 -16.67 -22.17
CA HIS A 286 -21.77 -17.49 -21.14
C HIS A 286 -20.91 -18.72 -20.78
N GLU A 287 -20.31 -19.39 -21.77
CA GLU A 287 -19.41 -20.53 -21.56
C GLU A 287 -18.10 -20.09 -20.90
N LYS A 288 -17.54 -18.95 -21.31
CA LYS A 288 -16.32 -18.38 -20.70
C LYS A 288 -16.49 -18.03 -19.22
N VAL A 289 -17.70 -17.72 -18.77
CA VAL A 289 -18.00 -17.46 -17.35
C VAL A 289 -17.77 -18.71 -16.49
N GLN A 290 -17.99 -19.91 -17.01
CA GLN A 290 -17.80 -21.17 -16.28
C GLN A 290 -16.33 -21.40 -15.88
N TYR A 291 -15.39 -20.89 -16.68
CA TYR A 291 -13.95 -20.99 -16.43
C TYR A 291 -13.37 -19.78 -15.69
N SER A 292 -14.15 -18.71 -15.55
CA SER A 292 -13.71 -17.52 -14.83
C SER A 292 -13.62 -17.82 -13.32
N PRO A 293 -12.61 -17.30 -12.60
CA PRO A 293 -12.56 -17.46 -11.17
C PRO A 293 -13.87 -16.95 -10.56
N GLN A 294 -14.57 -17.84 -9.84
CA GLN A 294 -15.87 -17.56 -9.20
C GLN A 294 -15.77 -16.36 -8.25
N ASP A 295 -14.58 -16.12 -7.70
CA ASP A 295 -14.31 -15.04 -6.76
C ASP A 295 -13.83 -13.76 -7.47
N LYS A 296 -14.72 -13.13 -8.27
CA LYS A 296 -14.48 -11.79 -8.85
C LYS A 296 -14.19 -10.74 -7.77
N ARG A 297 -14.56 -11.02 -6.51
CA ARG A 297 -14.28 -10.19 -5.33
C ARG A 297 -12.79 -9.85 -5.21
N ILE A 298 -11.88 -10.76 -5.55
CA ILE A 298 -10.42 -10.57 -5.46
C ILE A 298 -9.92 -9.40 -6.34
N TYR A 299 -10.69 -9.00 -7.36
CA TYR A 299 -10.35 -7.89 -8.25
C TYR A 299 -11.09 -6.58 -7.94
N SER A 300 -12.05 -6.63 -7.01
CA SER A 300 -12.82 -5.45 -6.62
C SER A 300 -11.92 -4.42 -5.97
N HIS A 301 -12.26 -3.15 -6.17
CA HIS A 301 -11.59 -2.05 -5.48
C HIS A 301 -11.71 -2.21 -3.96
N LYS A 302 -12.86 -2.72 -3.48
CA LYS A 302 -13.09 -3.12 -2.09
C LYS A 302 -12.03 -4.09 -1.56
N TYR A 303 -11.84 -5.21 -2.23
CA TYR A 303 -10.85 -6.20 -1.80
C TYR A 303 -9.42 -5.65 -1.83
N LYS A 304 -9.05 -4.87 -2.85
CA LYS A 304 -7.73 -4.21 -2.90
C LYS A 304 -7.54 -3.27 -1.72
N HIS A 305 -8.59 -2.55 -1.33
CA HIS A 305 -8.58 -1.69 -0.15
C HIS A 305 -8.44 -2.50 1.14
N GLU A 306 -9.24 -3.57 1.32
CA GLU A 306 -9.17 -4.49 2.47
C GLU A 306 -7.75 -5.05 2.64
N ILE A 307 -7.15 -5.56 1.55
CA ILE A 307 -5.78 -6.08 1.57
C ILE A 307 -4.76 -5.01 1.93
N LEU A 308 -4.91 -3.80 1.39
CA LEU A 308 -4.02 -2.69 1.70
C LEU A 308 -4.12 -2.28 3.17
N ASP A 309 -5.33 -2.25 3.72
CA ASP A 309 -5.58 -1.91 5.10
C ASP A 309 -5.00 -2.96 6.06
N TRP A 310 -5.14 -4.25 5.72
CA TRP A 310 -4.48 -5.33 6.45
C TRP A 310 -2.96 -5.24 6.40
N LYS A 311 -2.37 -4.97 5.22
CA LYS A 311 -0.92 -4.77 5.10
C LYS A 311 -0.44 -3.59 5.94
N THR A 312 -1.15 -2.46 5.86
CA THR A 312 -0.84 -1.26 6.64
C THR A 312 -0.91 -1.58 8.14
N SER A 313 -1.98 -2.25 8.55
CA SER A 313 -2.18 -2.74 9.92
C SER A 313 -1.02 -3.60 10.41
N MET A 314 -0.56 -4.56 9.61
CA MET A 314 0.56 -5.43 10.00
C MET A 314 1.87 -4.66 10.20
N VAL A 315 2.17 -3.73 9.28
CA VAL A 315 3.39 -2.91 9.37
C VAL A 315 3.30 -1.99 10.59
N MET A 316 2.16 -1.32 10.80
CA MET A 316 1.93 -0.44 11.95
C MET A 316 2.04 -1.21 13.26
N ASP A 317 1.35 -2.34 13.37
CA ASP A 317 1.45 -3.24 14.52
C ASP A 317 2.91 -3.64 14.75
N TYR A 318 3.68 -3.98 13.70
CA TYR A 318 5.11 -4.27 13.82
C TYR A 318 5.94 -3.09 14.34
N ILE A 319 5.73 -1.88 13.81
CA ILE A 319 6.47 -0.69 14.24
C ILE A 319 6.23 -0.40 15.72
N TYR A 320 4.99 -0.43 16.18
CA TYR A 320 4.67 -0.09 17.56
C TYR A 320 4.92 -1.23 18.56
N SER A 321 4.75 -2.50 18.16
CA SER A 321 5.02 -3.64 19.07
C SER A 321 6.50 -4.04 19.09
N VAL A 322 7.18 -4.05 17.94
CA VAL A 322 8.55 -4.57 17.82
C VAL A 322 9.57 -3.47 17.52
N GLY A 323 9.18 -2.43 16.79
CA GLY A 323 10.06 -1.34 16.37
C GLY A 323 10.54 -0.43 17.51
N ARG A 324 10.03 -0.61 18.74
CA ARG A 324 10.40 0.14 19.95
C ARG A 324 10.42 1.65 19.70
N VAL A 325 9.29 2.19 19.22
CA VAL A 325 9.11 3.63 18.97
C VAL A 325 9.45 4.40 20.25
N ARG A 326 10.48 5.25 20.20
CA ARG A 326 10.88 6.08 21.33
C ARG A 326 9.71 6.97 21.73
N HIS A 327 9.47 7.11 23.03
CA HIS A 327 8.41 7.95 23.62
C HIS A 327 6.96 7.48 23.36
N ALA A 328 6.75 6.36 22.65
CA ALA A 328 5.43 5.73 22.62
C ALA A 328 5.18 5.00 23.95
N SER A 329 4.03 5.27 24.58
CA SER A 329 3.58 4.50 25.74
C SER A 329 3.44 3.02 25.36
N LEU A 330 3.70 2.11 26.29
CA LEU A 330 3.35 0.69 26.12
C LEU A 330 1.85 0.49 25.87
N SER A 331 1.01 1.40 26.37
CA SER A 331 -0.44 1.43 26.12
C SER A 331 -0.85 2.16 24.84
N TYR A 332 0.10 2.64 24.04
CA TYR A 332 -0.20 3.41 22.84
C TYR A 332 -0.90 2.54 21.78
N ASN A 333 -2.09 2.95 21.37
CA ASN A 333 -2.85 2.28 20.33
C ASN A 333 -3.00 3.22 19.12
N TRP A 334 -2.22 2.95 18.08
CA TRP A 334 -2.21 3.74 16.85
C TRP A 334 -3.58 3.77 16.15
N ARG A 335 -4.45 2.77 16.34
CA ARG A 335 -5.80 2.76 15.75
C ARG A 335 -6.71 3.74 16.47
N ASN A 336 -6.61 3.80 17.79
CA ASN A 336 -7.34 4.79 18.59
C ASN A 336 -6.85 6.20 18.27
N ASP A 337 -5.55 6.38 18.03
CA ASP A 337 -4.98 7.67 17.59
C ASP A 337 -5.51 8.10 16.21
N ILE A 338 -5.57 7.18 15.24
CA ILE A 338 -6.23 7.46 13.94
C ILE A 338 -7.68 7.89 14.17
N LYS A 339 -8.44 7.12 14.94
CA LYS A 339 -9.86 7.40 15.19
C LYS A 339 -10.03 8.74 15.92
N GLY A 340 -9.15 9.09 16.86
CA GLY A 340 -9.19 10.36 17.56
C GLY A 340 -8.87 11.56 16.67
N LYS A 341 -7.97 11.39 15.69
CA LYS A 341 -7.54 12.48 14.78
C LYS A 341 -8.43 12.65 13.56
N PHE A 342 -8.97 11.56 13.03
CA PHE A 342 -9.64 11.53 11.73
C PHE A 342 -11.06 10.95 11.80
N GLY A 343 -11.54 10.57 12.99
CA GLY A 343 -12.86 9.95 13.15
C GLY A 343 -12.97 8.68 12.30
N ASP A 344 -14.05 8.61 11.52
CA ASP A 344 -14.33 7.49 10.62
C ASP A 344 -13.76 7.72 9.20
N TRP A 345 -12.83 8.67 9.04
CA TRP A 345 -12.22 8.94 7.74
C TRP A 345 -11.04 7.98 7.46
N HIS A 346 -10.99 7.47 6.24
CA HIS A 346 -10.02 6.49 5.78
C HIS A 346 -9.04 7.12 4.82
N TYR A 347 -7.75 6.78 4.97
CA TYR A 347 -6.72 7.25 4.06
C TYR A 347 -6.75 6.49 2.72
N LEU A 348 -7.27 7.12 1.66
CA LEU A 348 -7.34 6.60 0.30
C LEU A 348 -6.74 7.57 -0.71
N GLU A 349 -5.81 7.08 -1.54
CA GLU A 349 -5.16 7.87 -2.60
C GLU A 349 -4.62 9.24 -2.16
N ARG A 350 -3.92 9.32 -1.03
CA ARG A 350 -3.39 10.59 -0.49
C ARG A 350 -4.49 11.61 -0.17
N ALA A 351 -5.67 11.11 0.19
CA ALA A 351 -6.79 11.86 0.70
C ALA A 351 -7.45 11.07 1.82
N TYR A 352 -8.11 11.76 2.75
CA TYR A 352 -8.99 11.10 3.71
C TYR A 352 -10.42 11.11 3.14
N THR A 353 -11.13 9.99 3.23
CA THR A 353 -12.49 9.82 2.71
C THR A 353 -13.34 9.02 3.70
N ASP A 354 -14.61 9.37 3.86
CA ASP A 354 -15.59 8.64 4.67
C ASP A 354 -16.19 7.42 3.93
N ARG A 355 -15.88 7.27 2.64
CA ARG A 355 -16.53 6.32 1.73
C ARG A 355 -15.57 5.53 0.87
N LEU A 356 -16.02 4.33 0.51
CA LEU A 356 -15.42 3.46 -0.49
C LEU A 356 -16.39 3.24 -1.65
N ILE A 357 -15.96 3.61 -2.84
CA ILE A 357 -16.76 3.45 -4.07
C ILE A 357 -16.20 2.30 -4.87
N TYR A 358 -17.01 1.29 -5.15
CA TYR A 358 -16.58 0.14 -5.94
C TYR A 358 -17.72 -0.42 -6.79
N ILE A 359 -17.35 -1.20 -7.81
CA ILE A 359 -18.31 -1.95 -8.61
C ILE A 359 -18.20 -3.43 -8.25
N GLU A 360 -19.32 -4.03 -7.89
CA GLU A 360 -19.44 -5.46 -7.63
C GLU A 360 -20.62 -6.01 -8.43
N ASN A 361 -20.39 -7.07 -9.20
CA ASN A 361 -21.39 -7.67 -10.07
C ASN A 361 -22.11 -6.69 -11.03
N GLY A 362 -21.42 -5.62 -11.45
CA GLY A 362 -21.96 -4.60 -12.35
C GLY A 362 -22.75 -3.48 -11.65
N ASN A 363 -22.96 -3.58 -10.34
CA ASN A 363 -23.64 -2.57 -9.53
C ASN A 363 -22.63 -1.65 -8.85
N LEU A 364 -22.98 -0.36 -8.76
CA LEU A 364 -22.19 0.63 -8.02
C LEU A 364 -22.56 0.54 -6.54
N HIS A 365 -21.54 0.39 -5.70
CA HIS A 365 -21.66 0.41 -4.25
C HIS A 365 -20.91 1.63 -3.71
N ILE A 366 -21.54 2.32 -2.76
CA ILE A 366 -20.96 3.44 -2.01
C ILE A 366 -21.11 3.08 -0.54
N ASP A 367 -20.10 2.43 0.02
CA ASP A 367 -20.09 2.04 1.41
C ASP A 367 -19.53 3.18 2.25
N ARG A 368 -20.24 3.56 3.32
CA ARG A 368 -19.60 4.31 4.42
C ARG A 368 -18.73 3.33 5.19
N LEU A 369 -17.48 3.70 5.38
CA LEU A 369 -16.53 2.84 6.07
C LEU A 369 -16.63 3.11 7.58
N SER A 370 -17.44 2.32 8.29
CA SER A 370 -17.62 2.36 9.75
C SER A 370 -16.51 1.65 10.52
#